data_AF-A0A2W6C1J3-F1
#
_entry.id   AF-A0A2W6C1J3-F1
#
_cell.length_a   1.000
_cell.length_b   1.000
_cell.length_c   1.000
_cell.angle_alpha   90.00
_cell.angle_beta   90.00
_cell.angle_gamma   90.00
#
_symmetry.space_group_name_H-M   'P 1'
#
loop_
_entity.id
_entity.type
_entity.pdbx_description
1 polymer ?
#
loop_
_entity_poly.entity_id
_entity_poly.type
_entity_poly.pdbx_seq_one_letter_code
_entity_poly.pdbx_strand_id
1 'polypeptide(L)'
;MTSFAGLAAPQSATLYWYVVRGSGFVVYALLTVGVVFGLLLSLRWRSDAWPRLLTEDVHQFLQLLAGSFLSIHIVSTLLDSFVHFAWYEVLVPFSGPYRVPWMAAGIISMYFGAALALSIYVRPHVGYRTWRTLHYTGFVAWTLALVHGLATGSDTHSAWATGVYVASVVIVVGLLAVRFGGIPARVGQPPRLRPGVVAGLGVSVVVAGVLASAGPLESGWAARAGSIPGPKPSIAIPTSPLSEKVTGVAQPYNRYSLDPGYRMLTLDIDGVGRYPIKLAYRVFIRQTRVGIRFIRGLFSMTPSSGAWSCSGTVTFRPPDRFISVCNPARKETLLLVVRVSIDALGRVSGTLALSPQQKANEGSRGRNGV
;
A
#
# COMPACT_ATOMS: atom_id res chain seq x y z
N MET A 1 -4.67 -30.22 38.95
CA MET A 1 -5.38 -29.14 38.23
C MET A 1 -4.38 -28.04 37.94
N THR A 2 -3.76 -28.04 36.75
CA THR A 2 -2.78 -27.04 36.34
C THR A 2 -3.13 -26.60 34.92
N SER A 3 -3.49 -25.32 34.79
CA SER A 3 -4.03 -24.71 33.57
C SER A 3 -3.03 -24.70 32.42
N PHE A 4 -3.41 -25.30 31.29
CA PHE A 4 -2.86 -25.01 29.98
C PHE A 4 -3.45 -23.69 29.46
N ALA A 5 -2.85 -22.57 29.83
CA ALA A 5 -3.09 -21.29 29.16
C ALA A 5 -1.98 -21.07 28.13
N GLY A 6 -2.07 -21.79 27.00
CA GLY A 6 -1.28 -21.49 25.81
C GLY A 6 -1.66 -20.10 25.32
N LEU A 7 -0.69 -19.20 25.30
CA LEU A 7 -0.79 -17.85 24.75
C LEU A 7 -1.13 -17.92 23.25
N ALA A 8 -2.43 -17.95 22.95
CA ALA A 8 -2.93 -17.57 21.65
C ALA A 8 -2.60 -16.08 21.45
N ALA A 9 -1.66 -15.76 20.58
CA ALA A 9 -1.66 -14.44 19.95
C ALA A 9 -3.07 -14.18 19.39
N PRO A 10 -3.64 -12.96 19.46
CA PRO A 10 -5.04 -12.76 19.14
C PRO A 10 -5.26 -13.10 17.67
N GLN A 11 -5.95 -14.21 17.39
CA GLN A 11 -6.32 -14.62 16.03
C GLN A 11 -7.08 -13.50 15.32
N SER A 12 -7.80 -12.67 16.09
CA SER A 12 -8.51 -11.46 15.67
C SER A 12 -7.63 -10.43 14.97
N ALA A 13 -6.41 -10.15 15.46
CA ALA A 13 -5.50 -9.17 14.87
C ALA A 13 -5.05 -9.55 13.45
N THR A 14 -5.05 -10.85 13.14
CA THR A 14 -4.73 -11.35 11.80
C THR A 14 -5.98 -11.41 10.93
N LEU A 15 -7.14 -11.74 11.51
CA LEU A 15 -8.43 -11.77 10.81
C LEU A 15 -8.82 -10.39 10.26
N TYR A 16 -8.83 -9.35 11.10
CA TYR A 16 -9.21 -8.00 10.66
C TYR A 16 -8.31 -7.51 9.53
N TRP A 17 -7.01 -7.77 9.60
CA TRP A 17 -6.08 -7.44 8.54
C TRP A 17 -6.43 -8.09 7.19
N TYR A 18 -6.76 -9.38 7.18
CA TYR A 18 -7.23 -10.06 5.96
C TYR A 18 -8.58 -9.54 5.49
N VAL A 19 -9.51 -9.26 6.40
CA VAL A 19 -10.84 -8.74 6.08
C VAL A 19 -10.76 -7.34 5.48
N VAL A 20 -9.96 -6.41 6.05
CA VAL A 20 -9.75 -5.06 5.49
C VAL A 20 -9.23 -5.15 4.07
N ARG A 21 -8.20 -5.98 3.83
CA ARG A 21 -7.61 -6.17 2.49
C ARG A 21 -8.61 -6.77 1.52
N GLY A 22 -9.24 -7.89 1.89
CA GLY A 22 -10.18 -8.61 1.04
C GLY A 22 -11.40 -7.76 0.69
N SER A 23 -12.03 -7.14 1.70
CA SER A 23 -13.18 -6.25 1.49
C SER A 23 -12.82 -5.03 0.64
N GLY A 24 -11.61 -4.50 0.76
CA GLY A 24 -11.10 -3.40 -0.08
C GLY A 24 -11.03 -3.75 -1.57
N PHE A 25 -10.50 -4.93 -1.90
CA PHE A 25 -10.48 -5.41 -3.29
C PHE A 25 -11.89 -5.75 -3.79
N VAL A 26 -12.74 -6.34 -2.96
CA VAL A 26 -14.12 -6.68 -3.33
C VAL A 26 -14.95 -5.42 -3.59
N VAL A 27 -14.90 -4.42 -2.72
CA VAL A 27 -15.64 -3.16 -2.96
C VAL A 27 -15.14 -2.45 -4.22
N TYR A 28 -13.82 -2.45 -4.47
CA TYR A 28 -13.27 -1.87 -5.70
C TYR A 28 -13.72 -2.62 -6.96
N ALA A 29 -13.73 -3.95 -6.93
CA ALA A 29 -14.22 -4.77 -8.03
C ALA A 29 -15.71 -4.54 -8.27
N LEU A 30 -16.54 -4.54 -7.23
CA LEU A 30 -17.97 -4.28 -7.32
C LEU A 30 -18.27 -2.88 -7.86
N LEU A 31 -17.52 -1.86 -7.40
CA LEU A 31 -17.64 -0.49 -7.92
C LEU A 31 -17.28 -0.44 -9.42
N THR A 32 -16.22 -1.13 -9.83
CA THR A 32 -15.81 -1.24 -11.24
C THR A 32 -16.89 -1.90 -12.09
N VAL A 33 -17.40 -3.07 -11.66
CA VAL A 33 -18.46 -3.78 -12.38
C VAL A 33 -19.73 -2.93 -12.41
N GLY A 34 -20.06 -2.23 -11.32
CA GLY A 34 -21.16 -1.28 -11.27
C GLY A 34 -21.02 -0.16 -12.32
N VAL A 35 -19.83 0.44 -12.47
CA VAL A 35 -19.52 1.43 -13.51
C VAL A 35 -19.68 0.82 -14.91
N VAL A 36 -19.20 -0.42 -15.12
CA VAL A 36 -19.37 -1.14 -16.38
C VAL A 36 -20.84 -1.31 -16.73
N PHE A 37 -21.68 -1.77 -15.80
CA PHE A 37 -23.11 -1.90 -16.02
C PHE A 37 -23.79 -0.54 -16.26
N GLY A 38 -23.36 0.52 -15.57
CA GLY A 38 -23.81 1.89 -15.84
C GLY A 38 -23.46 2.35 -17.27
N LEU A 39 -22.27 2.01 -17.76
CA LEU A 39 -21.86 2.25 -19.15
C LEU A 39 -22.68 1.40 -20.14
N LEU A 40 -22.93 0.12 -19.87
CA LEU A 40 -23.77 -0.74 -20.71
C LEU A 40 -25.20 -0.19 -20.85
N LEU A 41 -25.79 0.31 -19.75
CA LEU A 41 -27.08 1.02 -19.78
C LEU A 41 -27.03 2.27 -20.66
N SER A 42 -25.94 3.04 -20.57
CA SER A 42 -25.74 4.24 -21.39
C SER A 42 -25.58 3.93 -22.88
N LEU A 43 -24.99 2.77 -23.20
CA LEU A 43 -24.79 2.23 -24.54
C LEU A 43 -26.05 1.55 -25.10
N ARG A 44 -27.09 1.36 -24.27
CA ARG A 44 -28.32 0.62 -24.62
C ARG A 44 -28.04 -0.83 -25.06
N TRP A 45 -27.01 -1.45 -24.50
CA TRP A 45 -26.67 -2.84 -24.79
C TRP A 45 -27.79 -3.78 -24.28
N ARG A 46 -28.14 -4.78 -25.10
CA ARG A 46 -29.12 -5.84 -24.81
C ARG A 46 -28.90 -7.02 -25.75
N SER A 47 -29.37 -8.19 -25.35
CA SER A 47 -29.55 -9.36 -26.21
C SER A 47 -30.91 -10.01 -25.94
N ASP A 48 -31.30 -10.99 -26.75
CA ASP A 48 -32.59 -11.70 -26.58
C ASP A 48 -32.68 -12.41 -25.22
N ALA A 49 -31.55 -12.92 -24.71
CA ALA A 49 -31.44 -13.53 -23.39
C ALA A 49 -31.14 -12.53 -22.26
N TRP A 50 -30.76 -11.29 -22.57
CA TRP A 50 -30.35 -10.28 -21.59
C TRP A 50 -31.07 -8.95 -21.82
N PRO A 51 -32.29 -8.79 -21.28
CA PRO A 51 -33.05 -7.56 -21.46
C PRO A 51 -32.41 -6.40 -20.69
N ARG A 52 -32.71 -5.18 -21.14
CA ARG A 52 -32.18 -3.96 -20.52
C ARG A 52 -32.57 -3.83 -19.04
N LEU A 53 -33.76 -4.30 -18.67
CA LEU A 53 -34.23 -4.31 -17.28
C LEU A 53 -33.28 -5.08 -16.35
N LEU A 54 -32.78 -6.23 -16.79
CA LEU A 54 -31.83 -7.03 -16.02
C LEU A 54 -30.51 -6.29 -15.80
N THR A 55 -30.06 -5.48 -16.76
CA THR A 55 -28.85 -4.66 -16.60
C THR A 55 -29.05 -3.55 -15.56
N GLU A 56 -30.26 -2.99 -15.48
CA GLU A 56 -30.64 -1.97 -14.50
C GLU A 56 -30.73 -2.57 -13.09
N ASP A 57 -31.35 -3.74 -12.94
CA ASP A 57 -31.46 -4.45 -11.67
C ASP A 57 -30.08 -4.91 -11.17
N VAL A 58 -29.25 -5.47 -12.05
CA VAL A 58 -27.88 -5.88 -11.69
C VAL A 58 -27.04 -4.67 -11.29
N HIS A 59 -27.16 -3.54 -12.00
CA HIS A 59 -26.46 -2.31 -11.60
C HIS A 59 -26.83 -1.90 -10.17
N GLN A 60 -28.13 -1.85 -9.85
CA GLN A 60 -28.60 -1.47 -8.52
C GLN A 60 -28.14 -2.46 -7.44
N PHE A 61 -28.26 -3.75 -7.69
CA PHE A 61 -27.81 -4.80 -6.78
C PHE A 61 -26.30 -4.69 -6.49
N LEU A 62 -25.48 -4.46 -7.52
CA LEU A 62 -24.04 -4.27 -7.37
C LEU A 62 -23.70 -3.06 -6.51
N GLN A 63 -24.43 -1.95 -6.63
CA GLN A 63 -24.17 -0.77 -5.79
C GLN A 63 -24.56 -0.99 -4.32
N LEU A 64 -25.65 -1.70 -4.07
CA LEU A 64 -26.03 -2.11 -2.70
C LEU A 64 -24.97 -3.03 -2.10
N LEU A 65 -24.50 -4.02 -2.88
CA LEU A 65 -23.46 -4.93 -2.44
C LEU A 65 -22.13 -4.20 -2.20
N ALA A 66 -21.76 -3.26 -3.07
CA ALA A 66 -20.59 -2.41 -2.90
C ALA A 66 -20.68 -1.58 -1.61
N GLY A 67 -21.84 -0.98 -1.31
CA GLY A 67 -22.06 -0.26 -0.04
C GLY A 67 -21.90 -1.14 1.20
N SER A 68 -22.39 -2.39 1.15
CA SER A 68 -22.20 -3.37 2.22
C SER A 68 -20.72 -3.72 2.42
N PHE A 69 -19.98 -4.01 1.34
CA PHE A 69 -18.54 -4.30 1.44
C PHE A 69 -17.71 -3.07 1.83
N LEU A 70 -18.11 -1.86 1.43
CA LEU A 70 -17.52 -0.61 1.90
C LEU A 70 -17.68 -0.47 3.42
N SER A 71 -18.86 -0.77 3.94
CA SER A 71 -19.13 -0.73 5.37
C SER A 71 -18.27 -1.75 6.12
N ILE A 72 -18.16 -2.98 5.60
CA ILE A 72 -17.24 -4.01 6.14
C ILE A 72 -15.80 -3.51 6.12
N HIS A 73 -15.36 -2.90 5.02
CA HIS A 73 -14.00 -2.36 4.88
C HIS A 73 -13.69 -1.27 5.91
N ILE A 74 -14.59 -0.31 6.09
CA ILE A 74 -14.41 0.79 7.06
C ILE A 74 -14.46 0.26 8.50
N VAL A 75 -15.45 -0.57 8.84
CA VAL A 75 -15.60 -1.14 10.19
C VAL A 75 -14.40 -2.01 10.54
N SER A 76 -13.96 -2.88 9.62
CA SER A 76 -12.77 -3.71 9.86
C SER A 76 -11.49 -2.86 9.97
N THR A 77 -11.42 -1.70 9.31
CA THR A 77 -10.30 -0.76 9.45
C THR A 77 -10.27 -0.12 10.84
N LEU A 78 -11.43 0.20 11.42
CA LEU A 78 -11.53 0.70 12.80
C LEU A 78 -11.19 -0.37 13.85
N LEU A 79 -11.45 -1.64 13.54
CA LEU A 79 -11.16 -2.77 14.42
C LEU A 79 -9.74 -3.34 14.24
N ASP A 80 -9.01 -2.88 13.22
CA ASP A 80 -7.66 -3.33 12.96
C ASP A 80 -6.70 -2.83 14.05
N SER A 81 -5.92 -3.77 14.61
CA SER A 81 -4.95 -3.48 15.67
C SER A 81 -3.57 -3.14 15.12
N PHE A 82 -3.37 -3.24 13.80
CA PHE A 82 -2.09 -2.93 13.17
C PHE A 82 -1.95 -1.42 12.92
N VAL A 83 -2.99 -0.77 12.39
CA VAL A 83 -3.09 0.69 12.33
C VAL A 83 -4.29 1.14 13.15
N HIS A 84 -4.02 1.70 14.34
CA HIS A 84 -5.08 2.21 15.21
C HIS A 84 -5.62 3.52 14.63
N PHE A 85 -6.83 3.49 14.08
CA PHE A 85 -7.52 4.67 13.58
C PHE A 85 -8.59 5.13 14.58
N ALA A 86 -8.68 6.44 14.80
CA ALA A 86 -9.82 7.02 15.48
C ALA A 86 -11.03 7.08 14.53
N TRP A 87 -12.25 7.04 15.09
CA TRP A 87 -13.50 7.04 14.30
C TRP A 87 -13.64 8.26 13.38
N TYR A 88 -13.08 9.41 13.76
CA TYR A 88 -13.12 10.61 12.93
C TYR A 88 -12.09 10.56 11.79
N GLU A 89 -11.02 9.77 11.90
CA GLU A 89 -9.99 9.66 10.86
C GLU A 89 -10.44 8.86 9.63
N VAL A 90 -11.50 8.06 9.76
CA VAL A 90 -12.13 7.36 8.62
C VAL A 90 -13.29 8.15 8.00
N LEU A 91 -13.69 9.25 8.64
CA LEU A 91 -14.78 10.11 8.16
C LEU A 91 -14.26 11.44 7.66
N VAL A 92 -13.31 12.08 8.33
CA VAL A 92 -12.82 13.41 7.97
C VAL A 92 -11.56 13.28 7.10
N PRO A 93 -11.58 13.76 5.85
CA PRO A 93 -10.40 13.69 5.02
C PRO A 93 -9.26 14.52 5.63
N PHE A 94 -8.04 14.04 5.49
CA PHE A 94 -6.80 14.67 5.96
C PHE A 94 -6.61 14.76 7.49
N SER A 95 -7.49 14.19 8.32
CA SER A 95 -7.37 14.33 9.78
C SER A 95 -6.38 13.37 10.44
N GLY A 96 -6.10 12.21 9.81
CA GLY A 96 -5.20 11.20 10.36
C GLY A 96 -3.76 11.32 9.85
N PRO A 97 -2.75 10.80 10.58
CA PRO A 97 -1.33 10.92 10.21
C PRO A 97 -0.88 9.88 9.17
N TYR A 98 -1.68 8.83 8.94
CA TYR A 98 -1.30 7.72 8.07
C TYR A 98 -1.59 8.05 6.61
N ARG A 99 -0.56 8.14 5.75
CA ARG A 99 -0.69 8.24 4.28
C ARG A 99 -1.77 9.22 3.83
N VAL A 100 -1.73 10.40 4.44
CA VAL A 100 -2.82 11.38 4.50
C VAL A 100 -3.53 11.65 3.17
N PRO A 101 -2.84 12.03 2.06
CA PRO A 101 -3.54 12.33 0.81
C PRO A 101 -4.24 11.09 0.21
N TRP A 102 -3.69 9.90 0.44
CA TRP A 102 -4.22 8.64 -0.10
C TRP A 102 -5.39 8.12 0.73
N MET A 103 -5.36 8.32 2.05
CA MET A 103 -6.51 8.08 2.92
C MET A 103 -7.66 9.05 2.59
N ALA A 104 -7.34 10.34 2.42
CA ALA A 104 -8.32 11.34 2.01
C ALA A 104 -9.02 10.98 0.68
N ALA A 105 -8.28 10.42 -0.29
CA ALA A 105 -8.88 9.92 -1.54
C ALA A 105 -9.96 8.84 -1.29
N GLY A 106 -9.72 7.90 -0.38
CA GLY A 106 -10.70 6.87 -0.02
C GLY A 106 -11.95 7.45 0.65
N ILE A 107 -11.77 8.41 1.56
CA ILE A 107 -12.86 9.11 2.25
C ILE A 107 -13.69 9.94 1.28
N ILE A 108 -13.05 10.69 0.38
CA ILE A 108 -13.76 11.49 -0.63
C ILE A 108 -14.49 10.57 -1.63
N SER A 109 -13.90 9.42 -1.99
CA SER A 109 -14.59 8.39 -2.78
C SER A 109 -15.86 7.90 -2.08
N MET A 110 -15.78 7.60 -0.78
CA MET A 110 -16.95 7.24 0.04
C MET A 110 -18.01 8.35 0.02
N TYR A 111 -17.63 9.62 0.13
CA TYR A 111 -18.56 10.74 0.06
C TYR A 111 -19.31 10.81 -1.28
N PHE A 112 -18.61 10.63 -2.41
CA PHE A 112 -19.28 10.55 -3.70
C PHE A 112 -20.20 9.34 -3.79
N GLY A 113 -19.79 8.17 -3.29
CA GLY A 113 -20.64 6.97 -3.23
C GLY A 113 -21.92 7.20 -2.43
N ALA A 114 -21.79 7.79 -1.23
CA ALA A 114 -22.93 8.14 -0.37
C ALA A 114 -23.83 9.19 -1.03
N ALA A 115 -23.26 10.24 -1.64
CA ALA A 115 -24.02 11.25 -2.36
C ALA A 115 -24.80 10.64 -3.54
N LEU A 116 -24.21 9.70 -4.28
CA LEU A 116 -24.87 8.99 -5.37
C LEU A 116 -26.01 8.10 -4.86
N ALA A 117 -25.81 7.37 -3.77
CA ALA A 117 -26.87 6.57 -3.15
C ALA A 117 -28.05 7.44 -2.70
N LEU A 118 -27.76 8.55 -2.00
CA LEU A 118 -28.77 9.49 -1.53
C LEU A 118 -29.45 10.28 -2.67
N SER A 119 -28.76 10.45 -3.82
CA SER A 119 -29.29 11.19 -4.95
C SER A 119 -30.59 10.61 -5.53
N ILE A 120 -30.85 9.33 -5.30
CA ILE A 120 -32.07 8.65 -5.75
C ILE A 120 -33.31 9.32 -5.15
N TYR A 121 -33.25 9.73 -3.88
CA TYR A 121 -34.36 10.42 -3.19
C TYR A 121 -34.54 11.86 -3.67
N VAL A 122 -33.47 12.50 -4.11
CA VAL A 122 -33.49 13.90 -4.56
C VAL A 122 -33.84 14.02 -6.05
N ARG A 123 -33.71 12.93 -6.82
CA ARG A 123 -33.99 12.86 -8.26
C ARG A 123 -35.35 13.47 -8.67
N PRO A 124 -36.48 13.25 -7.97
CA PRO A 124 -37.76 13.85 -8.32
C PRO A 124 -37.76 15.38 -8.24
N HIS A 125 -36.92 15.97 -7.39
CA HIS A 125 -36.87 17.41 -7.15
C HIS A 125 -35.93 18.15 -8.10
N VAL A 126 -34.78 17.56 -8.46
CA VAL A 126 -33.77 18.21 -9.32
C VAL A 126 -33.91 17.88 -10.80
N GLY A 127 -34.78 16.93 -11.14
CA GLY A 127 -35.01 16.45 -12.49
C GLY A 127 -33.91 15.54 -13.03
N TYR A 128 -34.23 14.78 -14.08
CA TYR A 128 -33.35 13.75 -14.62
C TYR A 128 -32.02 14.28 -15.16
N ARG A 129 -32.00 15.45 -15.80
CA ARG A 129 -30.77 16.02 -16.40
C ARG A 129 -29.74 16.33 -15.32
N THR A 130 -30.14 17.05 -14.27
CA THR A 130 -29.28 17.40 -13.13
C THR A 130 -28.83 16.16 -12.38
N TRP A 131 -29.77 15.25 -12.09
CA TRP A 131 -29.45 13.98 -11.44
C TRP A 131 -28.44 13.17 -12.25
N ARG A 132 -28.56 13.14 -13.57
CA ARG A 132 -27.61 12.44 -14.46
C ARG A 132 -26.22 13.09 -14.46
N THR A 133 -26.14 14.42 -14.42
CA THR A 133 -24.84 15.11 -14.27
C THR A 133 -24.17 14.75 -12.96
N LEU A 134 -24.94 14.76 -11.86
CA LEU A 134 -24.45 14.28 -10.56
C LEU A 134 -24.04 12.81 -10.64
N HIS A 135 -24.79 11.97 -11.35
CA HIS A 135 -24.45 10.55 -11.50
C HIS A 135 -23.08 10.31 -12.17
N TYR A 136 -22.58 11.26 -12.97
CA TYR A 136 -21.23 11.18 -13.55
C TYR A 136 -20.11 11.32 -12.51
N THR A 137 -20.38 11.82 -11.31
CA THR A 137 -19.39 11.78 -10.22
C THR A 137 -19.05 10.35 -9.78
N GLY A 138 -19.81 9.34 -10.22
CA GLY A 138 -19.45 7.93 -10.06
C GLY A 138 -18.10 7.58 -10.68
N PHE A 139 -17.71 8.23 -11.78
CA PHE A 139 -16.36 8.07 -12.34
C PHE A 139 -15.29 8.64 -11.40
N VAL A 140 -15.58 9.78 -10.76
CA VAL A 140 -14.68 10.39 -9.78
C VAL A 140 -14.52 9.49 -8.55
N ALA A 141 -15.63 8.96 -8.02
CA ALA A 141 -15.59 7.97 -6.93
C ALA A 141 -14.71 6.78 -7.29
N TRP A 142 -14.96 6.15 -8.45
CA TRP A 142 -14.18 5.01 -8.91
C TRP A 142 -12.68 5.32 -9.10
N THR A 143 -12.34 6.47 -9.67
CA THR A 143 -10.93 6.89 -9.84
C THR A 143 -10.27 7.14 -8.48
N LEU A 144 -10.95 7.79 -7.54
CA LEU A 144 -10.41 8.02 -6.20
C LEU A 144 -10.24 6.71 -5.43
N ALA A 145 -11.16 5.76 -5.57
CA ALA A 145 -11.02 4.41 -5.00
C ALA A 145 -9.82 3.65 -5.59
N LEU A 146 -9.59 3.75 -6.91
CA LEU A 146 -8.41 3.18 -7.57
C LEU A 146 -7.12 3.81 -7.04
N VAL A 147 -7.06 5.14 -6.97
CA VAL A 147 -5.89 5.87 -6.44
C VAL A 147 -5.63 5.50 -4.98
N HIS A 148 -6.67 5.45 -4.16
CA HIS A 148 -6.60 4.99 -2.78
C HIS A 148 -6.00 3.58 -2.71
N GLY A 149 -6.60 2.59 -3.39
CA GLY A 149 -6.15 1.20 -3.37
C GLY A 149 -4.71 1.02 -3.87
N LEU A 150 -4.34 1.70 -4.96
CA LEU A 150 -2.96 1.68 -5.47
C LEU A 150 -1.98 2.26 -4.44
N ALA A 151 -2.27 3.44 -3.90
CA ALA A 151 -1.33 4.19 -3.09
C ALA A 151 -1.24 3.73 -1.61
N THR A 152 -2.30 3.16 -1.05
CA THR A 152 -2.32 2.62 0.33
C THR A 152 -2.09 1.11 0.38
N GLY A 153 -2.48 0.38 -0.67
CA GLY A 153 -2.47 -1.08 -0.73
C GLY A 153 -1.08 -1.68 -0.58
N SER A 154 -0.95 -2.62 0.35
CA SER A 154 0.29 -3.39 0.53
C SER A 154 0.47 -4.50 -0.52
N ASP A 155 -0.61 -4.91 -1.20
CA ASP A 155 -0.56 -5.88 -2.29
C ASP A 155 -0.29 -5.25 -3.66
N THR A 156 -0.18 -3.92 -3.77
CA THR A 156 -0.04 -3.23 -5.07
C THR A 156 1.14 -3.74 -5.92
N HIS A 157 2.22 -4.23 -5.31
CA HIS A 157 3.35 -4.81 -6.05
C HIS A 157 3.14 -6.28 -6.48
N SER A 158 2.04 -6.92 -6.07
CA SER A 158 1.70 -8.26 -6.52
C SER A 158 1.10 -8.21 -7.93
N ALA A 159 1.43 -9.21 -8.75
CA ALA A 159 0.97 -9.27 -10.14
C ALA A 159 -0.56 -9.37 -10.23
N TRP A 160 -1.21 -10.08 -9.30
CA TRP A 160 -2.66 -10.24 -9.30
C TRP A 160 -3.38 -8.92 -8.99
N ALA A 161 -2.91 -8.16 -7.99
CA ALA A 161 -3.54 -6.88 -7.63
C ALA A 161 -3.35 -5.83 -8.73
N THR A 162 -2.13 -5.73 -9.26
CA THR A 162 -1.86 -4.89 -10.44
C THR A 162 -2.73 -5.30 -11.62
N GLY A 163 -2.91 -6.61 -11.84
CA GLY A 163 -3.80 -7.14 -12.88
C GLY A 163 -5.25 -6.66 -12.72
N VAL A 164 -5.79 -6.65 -11.50
CA VAL A 164 -7.13 -6.12 -11.20
C VAL A 164 -7.23 -4.63 -11.53
N TYR A 165 -6.24 -3.82 -11.12
CA TYR A 165 -6.21 -2.38 -11.40
C TYR A 165 -6.06 -2.07 -12.90
N VAL A 166 -5.21 -2.80 -13.62
CA VAL A 166 -5.03 -2.60 -15.06
C VAL A 166 -6.28 -3.05 -15.82
N ALA A 167 -6.83 -4.23 -15.51
CA ALA A 167 -8.01 -4.75 -16.18
C ALA A 167 -9.23 -3.83 -16.01
N SER A 168 -9.46 -3.33 -14.80
CA SER A 168 -10.55 -2.37 -14.52
C SER A 168 -10.42 -1.08 -15.34
N VAL A 169 -9.23 -0.48 -15.39
CA VAL A 169 -8.96 0.72 -16.22
C VAL A 169 -9.17 0.43 -17.70
N VAL A 170 -8.62 -0.68 -18.21
CA VAL A 170 -8.76 -1.06 -19.62
C VAL A 170 -10.22 -1.24 -20.01
N ILE A 171 -11.01 -1.94 -19.20
CA ILE A 171 -12.43 -2.18 -19.47
C ILE A 171 -13.22 -0.86 -19.46
N VAL A 172 -13.06 -0.04 -18.42
CA VAL A 172 -13.80 1.24 -18.28
C VAL A 172 -13.43 2.21 -19.41
N VAL A 173 -12.15 2.37 -19.70
CA VAL A 173 -11.68 3.28 -20.76
C VAL A 173 -12.07 2.75 -22.14
N GLY A 174 -12.02 1.43 -22.37
CA GLY A 174 -12.50 0.81 -23.60
C GLY A 174 -13.98 1.09 -23.85
N LEU A 175 -14.82 0.93 -22.82
CA LEU A 175 -16.25 1.24 -22.91
C LEU A 175 -16.53 2.74 -23.09
N LEU A 176 -15.75 3.63 -22.47
CA LEU A 176 -15.82 5.06 -22.71
C LEU A 176 -15.42 5.41 -24.15
N ALA A 177 -14.37 4.78 -24.67
CA ALA A 177 -13.96 4.94 -26.06
C ALA A 177 -15.05 4.46 -27.03
N VAL A 178 -15.73 3.34 -26.75
CA VAL A 178 -16.91 2.91 -27.53
C VAL A 178 -18.05 3.93 -27.42
N ARG A 179 -18.31 4.45 -26.23
CA ARG A 179 -19.40 5.42 -25.97
C ARG A 179 -19.21 6.72 -26.76
N PHE A 180 -18.00 7.26 -26.78
CA PHE A 180 -17.69 8.53 -27.46
C PHE A 180 -17.20 8.35 -28.89
N GLY A 181 -16.76 7.13 -29.24
CA GLY A 181 -16.38 6.72 -30.58
C GLY A 181 -17.58 6.34 -31.46
N GLY A 182 -18.74 6.07 -30.83
CA GLY A 182 -19.96 5.70 -31.52
C GLY A 182 -20.01 4.21 -31.84
N ILE A 183 -21.01 3.52 -31.26
CA ILE A 183 -21.47 2.24 -31.79
C ILE A 183 -21.91 2.47 -33.25
N PRO A 184 -21.60 1.57 -34.21
CA PRO A 184 -22.03 1.73 -35.60
C PRO A 184 -23.54 1.99 -35.69
N ALA A 185 -23.88 3.13 -36.32
CA ALA A 185 -25.25 3.49 -36.61
C ALA A 185 -25.74 2.65 -37.79
N ARG A 186 -26.47 1.57 -37.50
CA ARG A 186 -26.99 0.62 -38.51
C ARG A 186 -25.87 -0.08 -39.31
N VAL A 187 -26.19 -1.25 -39.85
CA VAL A 187 -25.32 -1.95 -40.81
C VAL A 187 -25.07 -1.01 -41.99
N GLY A 188 -23.83 -0.60 -42.24
CA GLY A 188 -23.43 0.18 -43.43
C GLY A 188 -22.89 1.60 -43.23
N GLN A 189 -22.85 2.17 -42.02
CA GLN A 189 -22.15 3.45 -41.77
C GLN A 189 -20.90 3.28 -40.90
N PRO A 190 -19.75 3.88 -41.26
CA PRO A 190 -18.57 3.87 -40.42
C PRO A 190 -18.84 4.61 -39.09
N PRO A 191 -18.33 4.11 -37.96
CA PRO A 191 -18.49 4.78 -36.67
C PRO A 191 -17.89 6.20 -36.73
N ARG A 192 -18.67 7.19 -36.31
CA ARG A 192 -18.20 8.58 -36.20
C ARG A 192 -17.39 8.72 -34.92
N LEU A 193 -16.13 8.27 -34.98
CA LEU A 193 -15.18 8.51 -33.91
C LEU A 193 -15.03 10.03 -33.71
N ARG A 194 -14.95 10.48 -32.45
CA ARG A 194 -14.46 11.81 -32.10
C ARG A 194 -12.97 11.67 -31.73
N PRO A 195 -12.02 11.86 -32.67
CA PRO A 195 -10.60 11.55 -32.45
C PRO A 195 -10.03 12.22 -31.19
N GLY A 196 -10.44 13.47 -30.92
CA GLY A 196 -9.98 14.22 -29.74
C GLY A 196 -10.37 13.59 -28.41
N VAL A 197 -11.53 12.93 -28.32
CA VAL A 197 -11.97 12.27 -27.07
C VAL A 197 -11.21 10.96 -26.86
N VAL A 198 -11.03 10.18 -27.93
CA VAL A 198 -10.26 8.91 -27.86
C VAL A 198 -8.79 9.20 -27.55
N ALA A 199 -8.20 10.21 -28.18
CA ALA A 199 -6.85 10.67 -27.88
C ALA A 199 -6.73 11.16 -26.42
N GLY A 200 -7.68 11.96 -25.93
CA GLY A 200 -7.68 12.43 -24.54
C GLY A 200 -7.77 11.30 -23.51
N LEU A 201 -8.59 10.28 -23.76
CA LEU A 201 -8.66 9.08 -22.92
C LEU A 201 -7.35 8.29 -22.94
N GLY A 202 -6.75 8.10 -24.12
CA GLY A 202 -5.45 7.44 -24.27
C GLY A 202 -4.33 8.17 -23.52
N VAL A 203 -4.23 9.50 -23.66
CA VAL A 203 -3.27 10.33 -22.92
C VAL A 203 -3.49 10.21 -21.42
N SER A 204 -4.74 10.23 -20.95
CA SER A 204 -5.06 10.10 -19.52
C SER A 204 -4.60 8.76 -18.95
N VAL A 205 -4.76 7.66 -19.70
CA VAL A 205 -4.28 6.33 -19.29
C VAL A 205 -2.76 6.29 -19.24
N VAL A 206 -2.07 6.84 -20.25
CA VAL A 206 -0.60 6.88 -20.28
C VAL A 206 -0.07 7.70 -19.11
N VAL A 207 -0.62 8.89 -18.88
CA VAL A 207 -0.24 9.75 -17.75
C VAL A 207 -0.48 9.04 -16.42
N ALA A 208 -1.63 8.40 -16.24
CA ALA A 208 -1.92 7.62 -15.04
C ALA A 208 -0.94 6.45 -14.85
N GLY A 209 -0.59 5.75 -15.93
CA GLY A 209 0.41 4.67 -15.91
C GLY A 209 1.80 5.16 -15.51
N VAL A 210 2.24 6.32 -16.03
CA VAL A 210 3.51 6.96 -15.66
C VAL A 210 3.50 7.43 -14.20
N LEU A 211 2.41 8.04 -13.73
CA LEU A 211 2.28 8.45 -12.34
C LEU A 211 2.25 7.24 -11.39
N ALA A 212 1.62 6.14 -11.80
CA ALA A 212 1.62 4.90 -11.06
C ALA A 212 3.02 4.27 -11.00
N SER A 213 3.74 4.24 -12.13
CA SER A 213 5.08 3.67 -12.23
C SER A 213 6.13 4.47 -11.46
N ALA A 214 6.02 5.80 -11.43
CA ALA A 214 6.90 6.70 -10.67
C ALA A 214 6.47 6.88 -9.19
N GLY A 215 5.31 6.36 -8.81
CA GLY A 215 4.69 6.51 -7.50
C GLY A 215 4.40 5.16 -6.85
N PRO A 216 3.12 4.74 -6.75
CA PRO A 216 2.71 3.50 -6.08
C PRO A 216 3.47 2.22 -6.43
N LEU A 217 3.97 2.08 -7.66
CA LEU A 217 4.68 0.89 -8.11
C LEU A 217 6.20 0.96 -7.87
N GLU A 218 6.74 2.13 -7.53
CA GLU A 218 8.15 2.28 -7.20
C GLU A 218 8.54 1.54 -5.91
N SER A 219 9.76 1.03 -5.89
CA SER A 219 10.34 0.52 -4.65
C SER A 219 10.42 1.63 -3.59
N GLY A 220 10.05 1.32 -2.35
CA GLY A 220 10.04 2.29 -1.24
C GLY A 220 8.90 3.33 -1.29
N TRP A 221 7.90 3.18 -2.18
CA TRP A 221 6.69 4.02 -2.17
C TRP A 221 6.04 4.08 -0.78
N ALA A 222 5.93 2.92 -0.12
CA ALA A 222 5.33 2.80 1.20
C ALA A 222 5.89 3.78 2.24
N ALA A 223 7.19 4.10 2.16
CA ALA A 223 7.85 5.06 3.06
C ALA A 223 7.58 6.52 2.65
N ARG A 224 7.49 6.80 1.34
CA ARG A 224 7.25 8.14 0.78
C ARG A 224 5.79 8.56 0.81
N ALA A 225 4.87 7.61 0.69
CA ALA A 225 3.43 7.84 0.66
C ALA A 225 2.89 8.40 1.99
N GLY A 226 3.60 8.17 3.09
CA GLY A 226 3.26 8.63 4.44
C GLY A 226 3.86 9.98 4.84
N SER A 227 4.85 10.50 4.10
CA SER A 227 5.49 11.77 4.44
C SER A 227 4.67 12.94 3.89
N ILE A 228 3.87 13.59 4.74
CA ILE A 228 3.52 15.00 4.51
C ILE A 228 4.85 15.78 4.49
N PRO A 229 5.04 16.78 3.60
CA PRO A 229 6.15 17.72 3.73
C PRO A 229 5.96 18.61 4.97
N GLY A 230 6.11 18.02 6.16
CA GLY A 230 6.52 18.77 7.34
C GLY A 230 7.98 19.19 7.21
N PRO A 231 8.49 20.08 8.08
CA PRO A 231 9.91 20.42 8.09
C PRO A 231 10.71 19.12 8.10
N LYS A 232 11.47 18.89 7.02
CA LYS A 232 12.31 17.70 6.88
C LYS A 232 13.10 17.58 8.18
N PRO A 233 12.99 16.49 8.95
CA PRO A 233 13.89 16.28 10.06
C PRO A 233 15.29 16.38 9.49
N SER A 234 16.03 17.41 9.90
CA SER A 234 17.47 17.43 9.74
C SER A 234 17.96 16.32 10.65
N ILE A 235 18.19 15.15 10.08
CA ILE A 235 19.10 14.19 10.69
C ILE A 235 20.40 14.97 10.81
N ALA A 236 20.78 15.37 12.03
CA ALA A 236 22.12 15.82 12.31
C ALA A 236 23.00 14.60 12.08
N ILE A 237 23.54 14.48 10.87
CA ILE A 237 24.46 13.40 10.55
C ILE A 237 25.66 13.61 11.47
N PRO A 238 25.99 12.62 12.30
CA PRO A 238 27.14 12.75 13.17
C PRO A 238 28.39 13.00 12.32
N THR A 239 29.08 14.10 12.56
CA THR A 239 30.37 14.39 11.92
C THR A 239 31.47 13.45 12.40
N SER A 240 31.19 12.62 13.40
CA SER A 240 32.08 11.62 13.99
C SER A 240 31.33 10.31 14.22
N PRO A 241 31.98 9.14 14.12
CA PRO A 241 31.32 7.85 14.35
C PRO A 241 30.69 7.81 15.74
N LEU A 242 29.39 7.54 15.80
CA LEU A 242 28.68 7.31 17.07
C LEU A 242 28.65 5.83 17.37
N SER A 243 28.96 5.46 18.60
CA SER A 243 28.82 4.10 19.13
C SER A 243 27.91 4.14 20.36
N GLU A 244 26.78 3.43 20.32
CA GLU A 244 25.84 3.33 21.43
C GLU A 244 25.63 1.88 21.86
N LYS A 245 25.34 1.69 23.15
CA LYS A 245 24.92 0.38 23.67
C LYS A 245 23.47 0.12 23.29
N VAL A 246 23.21 -1.13 22.94
CA VAL A 246 21.88 -1.57 22.52
C VAL A 246 21.49 -2.83 23.25
N THR A 247 20.23 -2.89 23.66
CA THR A 247 19.63 -4.04 24.33
C THR A 247 18.34 -4.40 23.62
N GLY A 248 17.97 -5.67 23.63
CA GLY A 248 16.77 -6.10 22.93
C GLY A 248 16.35 -7.52 23.27
N VAL A 249 15.32 -7.96 22.57
CA VAL A 249 14.80 -9.33 22.68
C VAL A 249 14.72 -9.94 21.28
N ALA A 250 15.26 -11.14 21.15
CA ALA A 250 15.15 -11.95 19.95
C ALA A 250 13.91 -12.84 20.10
N GLN A 251 12.91 -12.66 19.24
CA GLN A 251 11.71 -13.50 19.25
C GLN A 251 11.57 -14.28 17.94
N PRO A 252 11.29 -15.59 18.00
CA PRO A 252 10.94 -16.36 16.82
C PRO A 252 9.62 -15.84 16.23
N TYR A 253 9.66 -15.41 14.98
CA TYR A 253 8.48 -14.90 14.30
C TYR A 253 7.66 -16.08 13.74
N ASN A 254 6.65 -16.50 14.51
CA ASN A 254 5.81 -17.66 14.19
C ASN A 254 4.57 -17.32 13.34
N ARG A 255 4.50 -16.12 12.74
CA ARG A 255 3.28 -15.66 12.04
C ARG A 255 3.07 -16.26 10.66
N TYR A 256 4.08 -16.92 10.08
CA TYR A 256 3.96 -17.64 8.81
C TYR A 256 4.53 -19.04 8.94
N SER A 257 3.79 -20.05 8.44
CA SER A 257 4.34 -21.38 8.17
C SER A 257 5.32 -21.23 7.00
N LEU A 258 6.56 -20.84 7.30
CA LEU A 258 7.65 -20.91 6.34
C LEU A 258 7.98 -22.38 6.11
N ASP A 259 8.48 -22.73 4.91
CA ASP A 259 9.01 -24.06 4.59
C ASP A 259 9.83 -24.61 5.77
N PRO A 260 9.76 -25.93 6.08
CA PRO A 260 10.26 -26.51 7.33
C PRO A 260 11.76 -26.33 7.65
N GLY A 261 12.53 -25.69 6.76
CA GLY A 261 13.92 -25.29 6.98
C GLY A 261 14.17 -23.81 7.27
N TYR A 262 13.15 -22.94 7.14
CA TYR A 262 13.30 -21.49 7.30
C TYR A 262 12.71 -21.01 8.63
N ARG A 263 13.43 -20.12 9.30
CA ARG A 263 12.98 -19.42 10.52
C ARG A 263 13.14 -17.93 10.30
N MET A 264 12.15 -17.15 10.74
CA MET A 264 12.28 -15.70 10.81
C MET A 264 12.54 -15.31 12.26
N LEU A 265 13.59 -14.53 12.49
CA LEU A 265 13.91 -13.95 13.78
C LEU A 265 13.57 -12.46 13.75
N THR A 266 12.76 -12.00 14.70
CA THR A 266 12.57 -10.57 14.94
C THR A 266 13.49 -10.16 16.08
N LEU A 267 14.34 -9.18 15.84
CA LEU A 267 15.15 -8.55 16.89
C LEU A 267 14.61 -7.15 17.08
N ASP A 268 13.93 -6.92 18.20
CA ASP A 268 13.54 -5.58 18.65
C ASP A 268 14.60 -5.09 19.61
N ILE A 269 15.26 -4.00 19.21
CA ILE A 269 16.45 -3.48 19.86
C ILE A 269 16.20 -2.01 20.20
N ASP A 270 16.33 -1.68 21.48
CA ASP A 270 16.23 -0.32 22.01
C ASP A 270 17.64 0.25 22.23
N GLY A 271 17.92 1.38 21.57
CA GLY A 271 19.12 2.18 21.81
C GLY A 271 19.03 2.90 23.15
N VAL A 272 19.94 2.58 24.07
CA VAL A 272 20.00 3.18 25.40
C VAL A 272 21.13 4.22 25.39
N GLY A 273 20.88 5.38 24.77
CA GLY A 273 21.91 6.36 24.45
C GLY A 273 21.37 7.79 24.32
N ARG A 274 22.15 8.67 23.67
CA ARG A 274 21.78 10.09 23.48
C ARG A 274 20.54 10.22 22.59
N TYR A 275 20.27 9.23 21.75
CA TYR A 275 19.11 9.21 20.86
C TYR A 275 18.34 7.89 21.01
N PRO A 276 17.20 7.86 21.74
CA PRO A 276 16.40 6.65 21.86
C PRO A 276 15.82 6.27 20.49
N ILE A 277 16.30 5.14 19.97
CA ILE A 277 15.89 4.55 18.68
C ILE A 277 15.35 3.15 18.91
N LYS A 278 14.32 2.79 18.13
CA LYS A 278 13.83 1.42 18.00
C LYS A 278 14.29 0.83 16.70
N LEU A 279 14.94 -0.32 16.77
CA LEU A 279 15.42 -1.07 15.63
C LEU A 279 14.69 -2.40 15.58
N ALA A 280 14.01 -2.67 14.48
CA ALA A 280 13.40 -3.96 14.22
C ALA A 280 14.13 -4.63 13.06
N TYR A 281 14.80 -5.74 13.34
CA TYR A 281 15.40 -6.60 12.32
C TYR A 281 14.50 -7.80 12.07
N ARG A 282 14.21 -8.10 10.81
CA ARG A 282 13.56 -9.34 10.38
C ARG A 282 14.56 -10.15 9.57
N VAL A 283 15.07 -11.22 10.17
CA VAL A 283 16.13 -12.03 9.58
C VAL A 283 15.59 -13.40 9.19
N PHE A 284 15.81 -13.79 7.94
CA PHE A 284 15.53 -15.14 7.46
C PHE A 284 16.78 -16.01 7.61
N ILE A 285 16.67 -17.04 8.42
CA ILE A 285 17.71 -18.05 8.60
C ILE A 285 17.23 -19.41 8.08
N ARG A 286 18.16 -20.20 7.55
CA ARG A 286 17.93 -21.61 7.23
C ARG A 286 18.78 -22.48 8.13
N GLN A 287 18.13 -23.42 8.80
CA GLN A 287 18.84 -24.40 9.61
C GLN A 287 19.38 -25.51 8.69
N THR A 288 20.70 -25.71 8.70
CA THR A 288 21.39 -26.73 7.92
C THR A 288 22.09 -27.73 8.86
N ARG A 289 22.53 -28.88 8.34
CA ARG A 289 23.30 -29.88 9.13
C ARG A 289 24.63 -29.33 9.67
N VAL A 290 25.13 -28.22 9.11
CA VAL A 290 26.41 -27.58 9.44
C VAL A 290 26.21 -26.29 10.27
N GLY A 291 24.97 -25.96 10.66
CA GLY A 291 24.63 -24.77 11.46
C GLY A 291 23.59 -23.85 10.82
N ILE A 292 23.52 -22.60 11.30
CA ILE A 292 22.54 -21.59 10.86
C ILE A 292 23.10 -20.80 9.67
N ARG A 293 22.41 -20.82 8.53
CA ARG A 293 22.76 -20.03 7.34
C ARG A 293 21.85 -18.82 7.21
N PHE A 294 22.42 -17.62 7.20
CA PHE A 294 21.69 -16.39 6.87
C PHE A 294 21.34 -16.34 5.38
N ILE A 295 20.12 -15.93 5.05
CA ILE A 295 19.67 -15.83 3.65
C ILE A 295 19.51 -14.37 3.27
N ARG A 296 18.66 -13.66 4.02
CA ARG A 296 18.34 -12.24 3.80
C ARG A 296 17.78 -11.66 5.07
N GLY A 297 17.90 -10.36 5.25
CA GLY A 297 17.25 -9.66 6.33
C GLY A 297 16.81 -8.27 5.89
N LEU A 298 15.75 -7.79 6.52
CA LEU A 298 15.26 -6.43 6.39
C LEU A 298 15.39 -5.78 7.76
N PHE A 299 15.74 -4.50 7.79
CA PHE A 299 15.64 -3.73 9.03
C PHE A 299 14.74 -2.52 8.82
N SER A 300 14.11 -2.09 9.90
CA SER A 300 13.50 -0.78 10.02
C SER A 300 14.00 -0.12 11.30
N MET A 301 14.39 1.14 11.17
CA MET A 301 14.79 2.00 12.27
C MET A 301 13.74 3.10 12.40
N THR A 302 13.20 3.23 13.61
CA THR A 302 12.20 4.23 13.95
C THR A 302 12.67 4.95 15.22
N PRO A 303 12.99 6.24 15.17
CA PRO A 303 13.29 7.02 16.35
C PRO A 303 12.05 7.12 17.24
N SER A 304 12.26 7.28 18.53
CA SER A 304 11.19 7.53 19.52
C SER A 304 10.30 8.74 19.17
N SER A 305 10.85 9.72 18.46
CA SER A 305 10.10 10.88 17.96
C SER A 305 9.20 10.60 16.76
N GLY A 306 9.31 9.43 16.13
CA GLY A 306 8.56 9.06 14.92
C GLY A 306 8.91 9.89 13.67
N ALA A 307 9.86 10.81 13.78
CA ALA A 307 10.09 11.87 12.79
C ALA A 307 10.60 11.38 11.43
N TRP A 308 11.27 10.23 11.37
CA TRP A 308 11.78 9.62 10.14
C TRP A 308 11.91 8.12 10.33
N SER A 309 11.59 7.31 9.32
CA SER A 309 11.88 5.87 9.37
C SER A 309 12.90 5.52 8.30
N CYS A 310 13.88 4.69 8.64
CA CYS A 310 14.84 4.18 7.67
C CYS A 310 14.69 2.67 7.56
N SER A 311 14.54 2.17 6.34
CA SER A 311 14.54 0.74 6.07
C SER A 311 15.57 0.37 5.03
N GLY A 312 16.08 -0.85 5.10
CA GLY A 312 17.06 -1.33 4.16
C GLY A 312 17.32 -2.82 4.31
N THR A 313 18.28 -3.29 3.52
CA THR A 313 18.72 -4.68 3.59
C THR A 313 19.74 -4.86 4.70
N VAL A 314 19.72 -6.06 5.24
CA VAL A 314 20.66 -6.50 6.26
C VAL A 314 21.54 -7.56 5.63
N THR A 315 22.84 -7.42 5.82
CA THR A 315 23.81 -8.48 5.53
C THR A 315 24.37 -8.98 6.86
N PHE A 316 24.48 -10.30 7.01
CA PHE A 316 25.06 -10.91 8.19
C PHE A 316 26.49 -11.36 7.89
N ARG A 317 27.44 -10.88 8.69
CA ARG A 317 28.82 -11.34 8.69
C ARG A 317 29.04 -12.13 9.99
N PRO A 318 29.23 -13.46 9.91
CA PRO A 318 29.49 -14.28 11.08
C PRO A 318 30.68 -13.75 11.90
N PRO A 319 30.67 -13.89 13.25
CA PRO A 319 29.70 -14.65 14.06
C PRO A 319 28.48 -13.87 14.56
N ASP A 320 28.49 -12.54 14.59
CA ASP A 320 27.55 -11.72 15.37
C ASP A 320 27.26 -10.32 14.77
N ARG A 321 27.68 -10.09 13.53
CA ARG A 321 27.71 -8.75 12.93
C ARG A 321 26.65 -8.57 11.87
N PHE A 322 25.69 -7.69 12.13
CA PHE A 322 24.71 -7.23 11.14
C PHE A 322 25.16 -5.91 10.55
N ILE A 323 25.25 -5.86 9.23
CA ILE A 323 25.58 -4.64 8.47
C ILE A 323 24.33 -4.23 7.72
N SER A 324 23.83 -3.06 8.08
CA SER A 324 22.62 -2.43 7.56
C SER A 324 23.00 -1.18 6.79
N VAL A 325 22.47 -1.03 5.59
CA VAL A 325 22.67 0.19 4.78
C VAL A 325 21.39 1.00 4.83
N CYS A 326 21.46 2.18 5.42
CA CYS A 326 20.35 3.12 5.54
C CYS A 326 20.50 4.22 4.47
N ASN A 327 19.47 4.43 3.66
CA ASN A 327 19.42 5.54 2.72
C ASN A 327 18.35 6.55 3.18
N PRO A 328 18.69 7.52 4.05
CA PRO A 328 17.80 8.63 4.36
C PRO A 328 17.51 9.43 3.09
N ALA A 329 16.34 10.07 3.03
CA ALA A 329 15.77 10.76 1.86
C ALA A 329 16.65 11.84 1.17
N ARG A 330 17.88 12.08 1.62
CA ARG A 330 18.85 13.07 1.09
C ARG A 330 20.00 12.47 0.27
N LYS A 331 19.91 11.24 -0.25
CA LYS A 331 20.96 10.60 -1.09
C LYS A 331 22.34 10.42 -0.41
N GLU A 332 22.39 10.50 0.92
CA GLU A 332 23.60 10.23 1.69
C GLU A 332 23.45 8.89 2.38
N THR A 333 24.25 7.90 1.98
CA THR A 333 24.16 6.57 2.55
C THR A 333 24.81 6.53 3.93
N LEU A 334 24.07 6.08 4.93
CA LEU A 334 24.59 5.83 6.27
C LEU A 334 24.85 4.33 6.42
N LEU A 335 26.06 3.99 6.85
CA LEU A 335 26.42 2.64 7.22
C LEU A 335 26.09 2.44 8.70
N LEU A 336 25.13 1.56 8.96
CA LEU A 336 24.75 1.13 10.29
C LEU A 336 25.35 -0.26 10.55
N VAL A 337 26.29 -0.34 11.50
CA VAL A 337 26.88 -1.61 11.90
C VAL A 337 26.37 -1.95 13.30
N VAL A 338 25.62 -3.04 13.41
CA VAL A 338 25.13 -3.52 14.70
C VAL A 338 25.80 -4.85 15.00
N ARG A 339 26.50 -4.91 16.13
CA ARG A 339 27.06 -6.15 16.67
C ARG A 339 26.18 -6.57 17.83
N VAL A 340 25.63 -7.78 17.76
CA VAL A 340 24.75 -8.28 18.80
C VAL A 340 25.12 -9.70 19.18
N SER A 341 25.19 -9.95 20.48
CA SER A 341 25.26 -11.28 21.06
C SER A 341 23.89 -11.66 21.61
N ILE A 342 23.48 -12.90 21.38
CA ILE A 342 22.21 -13.45 21.85
C ILE A 342 22.52 -14.52 22.88
N ASP A 343 21.98 -14.39 24.09
CA ASP A 343 22.15 -15.39 25.14
C ASP A 343 21.19 -16.58 24.98
N ALA A 344 21.36 -17.62 25.79
CA ALA A 344 20.51 -18.82 25.77
C ALA A 344 19.03 -18.53 26.11
N LEU A 345 18.72 -17.36 26.64
CA LEU A 345 17.37 -16.90 26.99
C LEU A 345 16.78 -15.98 25.92
N GLY A 346 17.48 -15.76 24.80
CA GLY A 346 17.04 -14.91 23.70
C GLY A 346 17.19 -13.41 23.96
N ARG A 347 17.91 -13.00 25.01
CA ARG A 347 18.23 -11.59 25.26
C ARG A 347 19.35 -11.14 24.34
N VAL A 348 19.18 -9.95 23.78
CA VAL A 348 20.11 -9.35 22.83
C VAL A 348 20.88 -8.25 23.53
N SER A 349 22.20 -8.29 23.45
CA SER A 349 23.08 -7.22 23.92
C SER A 349 24.10 -6.88 22.86
N GLY A 350 24.45 -5.62 22.71
CA GLY A 350 25.28 -5.22 21.58
C GLY A 350 25.77 -3.79 21.58
N THR A 351 26.43 -3.47 20.47
CA THR A 351 26.86 -2.11 20.12
C THR A 351 26.36 -1.76 18.74
N LEU A 352 25.96 -0.51 18.59
CA LEU A 352 25.53 0.08 17.33
C LEU A 352 26.50 1.18 16.96
N ALA A 353 27.08 1.08 15.77
CA ALA A 353 27.93 2.09 15.20
C ALA A 353 27.27 2.71 13.96
N LEU A 354 27.23 4.04 13.93
CA LEU A 354 26.70 4.82 12.80
C LEU A 354 27.84 5.62 12.18
N SER A 355 28.06 5.43 10.88
CA SER A 355 29.07 6.16 10.10
C SER A 355 28.50 6.61 8.76
N PRO A 356 28.82 7.83 8.28
CA PRO A 356 28.62 8.18 6.88
C PRO A 356 29.36 7.18 5.98
N GLN A 357 28.71 6.69 4.92
CA GLN A 357 29.41 5.92 3.90
C GLN A 357 30.26 6.89 3.09
N GLN A 358 31.58 6.86 3.26
CA GLN A 358 32.46 7.56 2.32
C GLN A 358 32.20 6.99 0.92
N LYS A 359 31.87 7.87 -0.04
CA LYS A 359 31.86 7.51 -1.45
C LYS A 359 33.25 6.98 -1.79
N ALA A 360 33.37 5.68 -2.02
CA ALA A 360 34.52 5.13 -2.69
C ALA A 360 34.48 5.63 -4.14
N ASN A 361 35.20 6.71 -4.44
CA ASN A 361 35.50 7.12 -5.80
C ASN A 361 36.96 7.56 -5.88
N GLU A 362 37.64 7.03 -6.92
CA GLU A 362 38.99 7.33 -7.43
C GLU A 362 40.17 6.73 -6.64
N GLY A 363 41.09 5.95 -7.22
CA GLY A 363 41.25 5.52 -8.60
C GLY A 363 42.42 4.55 -8.75
N SER A 364 42.25 3.64 -9.72
CA SER A 364 43.37 3.04 -10.43
C SER A 364 44.24 4.17 -11.00
N ARG A 365 45.35 4.50 -10.34
CA ARG A 365 46.51 5.21 -10.92
C ARG A 365 47.70 5.18 -9.94
N GLY A 366 48.77 4.52 -10.38
CA GLY A 366 50.13 4.81 -9.93
C GLY A 366 50.72 3.96 -8.82
N ARG A 367 51.19 2.75 -9.15
CA ARG A 367 52.41 2.17 -8.54
C ARG A 367 53.16 1.33 -9.57
N ASN A 368 53.76 2.04 -10.53
CA ASN A 368 54.99 1.63 -11.22
C ASN A 368 55.99 2.78 -10.97
N GLY A 369 57.18 2.44 -10.48
CA GLY A 369 58.30 3.35 -10.21
C GLY A 369 58.42 3.74 -8.72
N VAL A 370 59.25 3.04 -7.96
CA VAL A 370 60.71 3.20 -7.87
C VAL A 370 61.33 1.83 -7.60
#